data_AF-A0A7V5KHJ9-F1
#
_entry.id   AF-A0A7V5KHJ9-F1
#
_cell.length_a   1.000
_cell.length_b   1.000
_cell.length_c   1.000
_cell.angle_alpha   90.00
_cell.angle_beta   90.00
_cell.angle_gamma   90.00
#
_symmetry.space_group_name_H-M   'P 1'
#
loop_
_entity.id
_entity.type
_entity.pdbx_description
1 polymer ?
#
loop_
_entity_poly.entity_id
_entity_poly.type
_entity_poly.pdbx_seq_one_letter_code
_entity_poly.pdbx_strand_id
1 'polypeptide(L)'
;MRNWPEVLVVVAAVSFSAGIIAHALFMPPSRAYLGFVQVDQPVYYACARELFENGNGIFYANPYSNLPDSPRLFSHLYFILVGWFWHLTGISFTWIDGFVRLLLGPIFLLLAAKIFRLIHGWSRTANWLLALMLVGGGLAWAVALLATSTDLLTSDLAQAKSGSWFEFVFFCFKDQFFNAEGGYGDWQISLIRNLMYSPEVFYHLLYFATVLAFLRSSYWLGVLGVFLTWWSHPYTGLALAGVSGLWLAVESFQGTRPARAPFAAVCAITAVFVYYYAVFLPNDPEYRSVYDQMKQFSAHMLLSQIIPAYGLVFPLGVAAFWPKYFRPQWQRPEIRFVVCWFVVTGFLNYHDKLMPFGPKVQPLHFSHGYLYAALALLLPLGLHAIVSELRPQRAQRLMERWAVILCFLHLPDNILWCAHTVINLPRKSIVFAPLKEEIELLKDLESIPTTETIIEHSLRVGGGNVTRLIPVLTHHRAVYAHLFNTPYAEQKQVLVGDFITSPSKKLVKETSATAILVDRDQLPLLKEKLGDSVGSVILEHGDTIVVKCDP
;
A
#
# COMPACT_ATOMS: atom_id res chain seq x y z
N MET A 1 17.42 -17.12 24.30
CA MET A 1 16.06 -16.59 24.54
C MET A 1 15.07 -17.27 23.60
N ARG A 2 13.94 -17.77 24.09
CA ARG A 2 12.97 -18.55 23.28
C ARG A 2 12.20 -17.65 22.28
N ASN A 3 11.82 -16.44 22.70
CA ASN A 3 10.92 -15.53 21.96
C ASN A 3 11.65 -14.31 21.37
N TRP A 4 12.96 -14.42 21.08
CA TRP A 4 13.72 -13.26 20.62
C TRP A 4 13.26 -12.71 19.27
N PRO A 5 12.79 -13.50 18.28
CA PRO A 5 12.29 -12.95 17.02
C PRO A 5 11.03 -12.11 17.22
N GLU A 6 10.14 -12.55 18.12
CA GLU A 6 8.92 -11.82 18.48
C GLU A 6 9.24 -10.50 19.18
N VAL A 7 10.23 -10.48 20.08
CA VAL A 7 10.71 -9.23 20.70
C VAL A 7 11.36 -8.32 19.66
N LEU A 8 12.23 -8.87 18.80
CA LEU A 8 12.89 -8.13 17.73
C LEU A 8 11.86 -7.44 16.83
N VAL A 9 10.82 -8.16 16.39
CA VAL A 9 9.84 -7.60 15.47
C VAL A 9 8.99 -6.51 16.11
N VAL A 10 8.64 -6.64 17.40
CA VAL A 10 7.91 -5.58 18.12
C VAL A 10 8.79 -4.33 18.21
N VAL A 11 10.05 -4.48 18.60
CA VAL A 11 11.00 -3.36 18.68
C VAL A 11 11.17 -2.73 17.29
N ALA A 12 11.39 -3.52 16.25
CA ALA A 12 11.58 -3.03 14.89
C ALA A 12 10.34 -2.30 14.36
N ALA A 13 9.15 -2.86 14.57
CA ALA A 13 7.89 -2.28 14.11
C ALA A 13 7.54 -0.97 14.82
N VAL A 14 7.74 -0.94 16.14
CA VAL A 14 7.55 0.28 16.94
C VAL A 14 8.58 1.32 16.53
N SER A 15 9.86 0.96 16.37
CA SER A 15 10.92 1.89 15.99
C SER A 15 10.68 2.49 14.61
N PHE A 16 10.27 1.66 13.64
CA PHE A 16 9.94 2.11 12.29
C PHE A 16 8.76 3.08 12.30
N SER A 17 7.66 2.70 12.95
CA SER A 17 6.45 3.54 13.02
C SER A 17 6.70 4.83 13.81
N ALA A 18 7.43 4.75 14.92
CA ALA A 18 7.83 5.90 15.72
C ALA A 18 8.77 6.82 14.93
N GLY A 19 9.65 6.28 14.09
CA GLY A 19 10.51 7.09 13.20
C GLY A 19 9.71 7.96 12.25
N ILE A 20 8.64 7.41 11.65
CA ILE A 20 7.71 8.15 10.78
C ILE A 20 6.99 9.27 11.55
N ILE A 21 6.57 9.00 12.79
CA ILE A 21 5.87 9.97 13.65
C ILE A 21 6.81 11.02 14.20
N ALA A 22 8.05 10.65 14.53
CA ALA A 22 9.07 11.53 15.09
C ALA A 22 9.39 12.71 14.16
N HIS A 23 9.20 12.55 12.84
CA HIS A 23 9.29 13.66 11.90
C HIS A 23 8.43 14.87 12.29
N ALA A 24 7.28 14.67 12.93
CA ALA A 24 6.43 15.76 13.45
C ALA A 24 7.18 16.70 14.41
N LEU A 25 8.20 16.20 15.13
CA LEU A 25 8.99 16.95 16.09
C LEU A 25 10.14 17.75 15.46
N PHE A 26 10.55 17.37 14.23
CA PHE A 26 11.73 17.92 13.57
C PHE A 26 11.40 18.62 12.24
N MET A 27 10.13 18.89 11.97
CA MET A 27 9.73 19.62 10.77
C MET A 27 10.23 21.06 10.80
N PRO A 28 10.73 21.60 9.68
CA PRO A 28 10.96 23.04 9.55
C PRO A 28 9.67 23.82 9.85
N PRO A 29 9.75 25.04 10.43
CA PRO A 29 8.56 25.85 10.74
C PRO A 29 7.65 26.17 9.53
N SER A 30 8.20 26.12 8.32
CA SER A 30 7.48 26.34 7.05
C SER A 30 6.71 25.13 6.55
N ARG A 31 6.78 23.98 7.24
CA ARG A 31 6.18 22.71 6.83
C ARG A 31 5.22 22.21 7.91
N ALA A 32 4.09 21.65 7.49
CA ALA A 32 3.12 21.03 8.39
C ALA A 32 3.23 19.50 8.28
N TYR A 33 3.20 18.79 9.41
CA TYR A 33 3.22 17.33 9.41
C TYR A 33 1.81 16.77 9.18
N LEU A 34 1.62 16.02 8.09
CA LEU A 34 0.40 15.23 7.85
C LEU A 34 0.64 13.72 7.97
N GLY A 35 1.89 13.25 7.88
CA GLY A 35 2.25 11.85 8.09
C GLY A 35 1.91 10.89 6.96
N PHE A 36 1.27 11.36 5.87
CA PHE A 36 0.96 10.54 4.69
C PHE A 36 2.22 10.26 3.87
N VAL A 37 2.66 9.01 3.89
CA VAL A 37 3.96 8.60 3.33
C VAL A 37 3.95 8.32 1.83
N GLN A 38 2.77 8.27 1.22
CA GLN A 38 2.55 8.08 -0.22
C GLN A 38 1.44 9.03 -0.67
N VAL A 39 1.55 9.50 -1.92
CA VAL A 39 0.59 10.42 -2.55
C VAL A 39 -0.85 9.90 -2.58
N ASP A 40 -1.06 8.57 -2.61
CA ASP A 40 -2.38 7.96 -2.65
C ASP A 40 -3.00 7.79 -1.24
N GLN A 41 -2.22 7.90 -0.17
CA GLN A 41 -2.76 7.72 1.19
C GLN A 41 -3.87 8.71 1.59
N PRO A 42 -3.79 10.00 1.24
CA PRO A 42 -4.87 10.95 1.50
C PRO A 42 -6.22 10.51 0.94
N VAL A 43 -6.25 9.73 -0.15
CA VAL A 43 -7.48 9.21 -0.76
C VAL A 43 -8.28 8.38 0.24
N TYR A 44 -7.60 7.54 1.04
CA TYR A 44 -8.27 6.70 2.04
C TYR A 44 -8.99 7.53 3.11
N TYR A 45 -8.43 8.69 3.44
CA TYR A 45 -8.98 9.61 4.44
C TYR A 45 -10.07 10.51 3.88
N ALA A 46 -9.94 10.94 2.62
CA ALA A 46 -11.05 11.55 1.90
C ALA A 46 -12.26 10.60 1.86
N CYS A 47 -12.06 9.33 1.52
CA CYS A 47 -13.14 8.32 1.55
C CYS A 47 -13.73 8.13 2.95
N ALA A 48 -12.91 8.16 4.00
CA ALA A 48 -13.37 8.03 5.38
C ALA A 48 -14.20 9.24 5.83
N ARG A 49 -13.84 10.45 5.40
CA ARG A 49 -14.58 11.70 5.65
C ARG A 49 -15.91 11.69 4.90
N GLU A 50 -15.89 11.29 3.63
CA GLU A 50 -17.05 11.28 2.73
C GLU A 50 -18.23 10.44 3.22
N LEU A 51 -17.97 9.46 4.10
CA LEU A 51 -19.00 8.69 4.81
C LEU A 51 -20.02 9.55 5.56
N PHE A 52 -19.60 10.72 6.04
CA PHE A 52 -20.45 11.62 6.83
C PHE A 52 -20.87 12.87 6.06
N GLU A 53 -20.07 13.30 5.08
CA GLU A 53 -20.36 14.54 4.32
C GLU A 53 -21.39 14.30 3.23
N ASN A 54 -21.17 13.31 2.38
CA ASN A 54 -22.12 12.92 1.34
C ASN A 54 -22.49 11.43 1.42
N GLY A 55 -22.29 10.78 2.57
CA GLY A 55 -22.57 9.37 2.79
C GLY A 55 -23.76 9.12 3.74
N ASN A 56 -23.79 7.91 4.31
CA ASN A 56 -24.75 7.51 5.34
C ASN A 56 -24.08 6.76 6.51
N GLY A 57 -22.77 6.94 6.69
CA GLY A 57 -21.96 6.25 7.70
C GLY A 57 -21.53 4.82 7.33
N ILE A 58 -22.01 4.25 6.22
CA ILE A 58 -21.60 2.92 5.71
C ILE A 58 -21.24 2.98 4.22
N PHE A 59 -22.05 3.71 3.46
CA PHE A 59 -21.85 3.99 2.04
C PHE A 59 -21.47 5.45 1.85
N TYR A 60 -20.58 5.71 0.91
CA TYR A 60 -20.07 7.04 0.57
C TYR A 60 -20.01 7.22 -0.96
N ALA A 61 -20.00 8.49 -1.39
CA ALA A 61 -19.82 8.86 -2.80
C ALA A 61 -18.31 8.88 -3.16
N ASN A 62 -17.94 9.14 -4.41
CA ASN A 62 -16.53 9.36 -4.70
C ASN A 62 -16.12 10.76 -4.20
N PRO A 63 -15.22 10.90 -3.20
CA PRO A 63 -14.82 12.22 -2.69
C PRO A 63 -14.08 13.08 -3.73
N TYR A 64 -13.57 12.46 -4.80
CA TYR A 64 -12.92 13.15 -5.92
C TYR A 64 -13.87 13.44 -7.09
N SER A 65 -15.17 13.17 -6.93
CA SER A 65 -16.18 13.69 -7.85
C SER A 65 -16.36 15.19 -7.60
N ASN A 66 -16.55 15.94 -8.69
CA ASN A 66 -16.95 17.34 -8.65
C ASN A 66 -18.47 17.51 -8.73
N LEU A 67 -19.23 16.41 -8.82
CA LEU A 67 -20.68 16.40 -8.92
C LEU A 67 -21.32 16.36 -7.52
N PRO A 68 -22.30 17.24 -7.23
CA PRO A 68 -22.95 17.28 -5.93
C PRO A 68 -23.85 16.09 -5.63
N ASP A 69 -24.30 15.39 -6.66
CA ASP A 69 -25.21 14.26 -6.63
C ASP A 69 -24.51 12.93 -6.92
N SER A 70 -23.18 12.86 -6.76
CA SER A 70 -22.42 11.61 -6.92
C SER A 70 -23.01 10.50 -6.04
N PRO A 71 -23.23 9.29 -6.59
CA PRO A 71 -23.99 8.26 -5.91
C PRO A 71 -23.19 7.59 -4.79
N ARG A 72 -23.88 7.25 -3.69
CA ARG A 72 -23.32 6.58 -2.51
C ARG A 72 -23.16 5.08 -2.72
N LEU A 73 -22.23 4.70 -3.60
CA LEU A 73 -22.06 3.31 -4.01
C LEU A 73 -20.96 2.59 -3.25
N PHE A 74 -19.98 3.32 -2.73
CA PHE A 74 -18.77 2.75 -2.17
C PHE A 74 -18.96 2.36 -0.71
N SER A 75 -18.46 1.20 -0.32
CA SER A 75 -18.39 0.76 1.06
C SER A 75 -17.10 -0.01 1.29
N HIS A 76 -16.40 0.33 2.37
CA HIS A 76 -15.07 -0.18 2.63
C HIS A 76 -14.77 -0.19 4.13
N LEU A 77 -14.59 -1.37 4.72
CA LEU A 77 -14.55 -1.53 6.18
C LEU A 77 -13.48 -0.66 6.85
N TYR A 78 -12.27 -0.57 6.29
CA TYR A 78 -11.22 0.27 6.86
C TYR A 78 -11.63 1.75 6.95
N PHE A 79 -12.26 2.29 5.90
CA PHE A 79 -12.69 3.69 5.87
C PHE A 79 -13.86 3.92 6.82
N ILE A 80 -14.75 2.94 6.96
CA ILE A 80 -15.83 2.97 7.96
C ILE A 80 -15.25 3.09 9.36
N LEU A 81 -14.29 2.23 9.72
CA LEU A 81 -13.69 2.27 11.06
C LEU A 81 -12.96 3.58 11.33
N VAL A 82 -12.15 4.05 10.37
CA VAL A 82 -11.42 5.32 10.48
C VAL A 82 -12.37 6.51 10.53
N GLY A 83 -13.37 6.55 9.66
CA GLY A 83 -14.35 7.62 9.56
C GLY A 83 -15.17 7.74 10.83
N TRP A 84 -15.71 6.63 11.35
CA TRP A 84 -16.44 6.63 12.62
C TRP A 84 -15.55 7.07 13.79
N PHE A 85 -14.30 6.61 13.84
CA PHE A 85 -13.38 7.02 14.90
C PHE A 85 -13.09 8.52 14.82
N TRP A 86 -12.83 9.06 13.63
CA TRP A 86 -12.67 10.49 13.39
C TRP A 86 -13.91 11.28 13.80
N HIS A 87 -15.09 10.89 13.32
CA HIS A 87 -16.36 11.58 13.57
C HIS A 87 -16.71 11.61 15.07
N LEU A 88 -16.47 10.52 15.79
CA LEU A 88 -16.80 10.42 17.21
C LEU A 88 -15.78 11.11 18.14
N THR A 89 -14.51 11.22 17.72
CA THR A 89 -13.44 11.71 18.61
C THR A 89 -12.88 13.08 18.23
N GLY A 90 -13.05 13.51 16.97
CA GLY A 90 -12.41 14.68 16.40
C GLY A 90 -10.88 14.54 16.24
N ILE A 91 -10.30 13.37 16.49
CA ILE A 91 -8.86 13.13 16.32
C ILE A 91 -8.52 13.18 14.83
N SER A 92 -7.51 13.96 14.45
CA SER A 92 -7.14 14.11 13.04
C SER A 92 -6.68 12.79 12.42
N PHE A 93 -6.93 12.64 11.11
CA PHE A 93 -6.52 11.46 10.33
C PHE A 93 -5.03 11.15 10.42
N THR A 94 -4.17 12.16 10.54
CA THR A 94 -2.73 11.99 10.77
C THR A 94 -2.42 11.16 12.02
N TRP A 95 -3.10 11.45 13.14
CA TRP A 95 -2.88 10.72 14.39
C TRP A 95 -3.53 9.34 14.37
N ILE A 96 -4.66 9.18 13.69
CA ILE A 96 -5.30 7.88 13.47
C ILE A 96 -4.36 6.97 12.65
N ASP A 97 -3.79 7.48 11.56
CA ASP A 97 -2.82 6.76 10.72
C ASP A 97 -1.62 6.28 11.54
N GLY A 98 -1.02 7.18 12.31
CA GLY A 98 0.11 6.87 13.18
C GLY A 98 -0.23 5.83 14.25
N PHE A 99 -1.42 5.93 14.85
CA PHE A 99 -1.90 4.96 15.84
C PHE A 99 -2.09 3.56 15.24
N VAL A 100 -2.69 3.47 14.05
CA VAL A 100 -2.86 2.20 13.32
C VAL A 100 -1.51 1.53 13.10
N ARG A 101 -0.49 2.26 12.65
CA ARG A 101 0.85 1.69 12.45
C ARG A 101 1.51 1.25 13.75
N LEU A 102 1.50 2.12 14.77
CA LEU A 102 2.13 1.85 16.06
C LEU A 102 1.51 0.66 16.79
N LEU A 103 0.18 0.53 16.75
CA LEU A 103 -0.53 -0.52 17.47
C LEU A 103 -0.73 -1.77 16.63
N LEU A 104 -1.33 -1.65 15.45
CA LEU A 104 -1.71 -2.82 14.63
C LEU A 104 -0.50 -3.41 13.89
N GLY A 105 0.54 -2.61 13.65
CA GLY A 105 1.79 -3.03 13.02
C GLY A 105 2.47 -4.20 13.75
N PRO A 106 2.86 -4.03 15.02
CA PRO A 106 3.39 -5.13 15.83
C PRO A 106 2.43 -6.32 15.92
N ILE A 107 1.11 -6.08 16.01
CA ILE A 107 0.12 -7.15 16.18
C ILE A 107 0.07 -8.06 14.95
N PHE A 108 0.01 -7.53 13.72
CA PHE A 108 -0.05 -8.40 12.54
C PHE A 108 1.24 -9.23 12.38
N LEU A 109 2.40 -8.66 12.72
CA LEU A 109 3.68 -9.37 12.68
C LEU A 109 3.74 -10.48 13.74
N LEU A 110 3.17 -10.26 14.93
CA LEU A 110 3.01 -11.29 15.95
C LEU A 110 2.03 -12.39 15.51
N LEU A 111 0.97 -12.07 14.75
CA LEU A 111 0.09 -13.07 14.15
C LEU A 111 0.82 -13.91 13.11
N ALA A 112 1.62 -13.28 12.23
CA ALA A 112 2.48 -13.99 11.27
C ALA A 112 3.46 -14.92 12.01
N ALA A 113 4.10 -14.44 13.08
CA ALA A 113 4.97 -15.26 13.92
C ALA A 113 4.22 -16.45 14.53
N LYS A 114 2.99 -16.24 15.02
CA LYS A 114 2.16 -17.30 15.59
C LYS A 114 1.77 -18.36 14.56
N ILE A 115 1.53 -18.00 13.31
CA ILE A 115 1.35 -18.94 12.19
C ILE A 115 2.62 -19.76 12.00
N PHE A 116 3.77 -19.11 11.89
CA PHE A 116 5.06 -19.80 11.74
C PHE A 116 5.32 -20.79 12.89
N ARG A 117 5.05 -20.39 14.14
CA ARG A 117 5.18 -21.25 15.33
C ARG A 117 4.23 -22.43 15.32
N LEU A 118 3.01 -22.25 14.83
CA LEU A 118 2.04 -23.33 14.71
C LEU A 118 2.54 -24.42 13.75
N ILE A 119 3.26 -24.02 12.70
CA ILE A 119 3.76 -24.94 11.67
C ILE A 119 5.12 -25.56 12.03
N HIS A 120 6.05 -24.76 12.54
CA HIS A 120 7.46 -25.17 12.70
C HIS A 120 7.91 -25.34 14.15
N GLY A 121 7.05 -24.97 15.12
CA GLY A 121 7.33 -25.11 16.54
C GLY A 121 8.45 -24.20 17.06
N TRP A 122 9.12 -24.68 18.11
CA TRP A 122 10.17 -23.95 18.82
C TRP A 122 11.52 -24.67 18.67
N SER A 123 12.43 -24.07 17.91
CA SER A 123 13.82 -24.51 17.80
C SER A 123 14.72 -23.33 17.47
N ARG A 124 16.05 -23.48 17.62
CA ARG A 124 17.00 -22.42 17.28
C ARG A 124 16.94 -22.07 15.78
N THR A 125 16.92 -23.08 14.92
CA THR A 125 16.74 -22.91 13.47
C THR A 125 15.42 -22.18 13.16
N ALA A 126 14.31 -22.62 13.77
CA ALA A 126 13.01 -21.99 13.58
C ALA A 126 13.01 -20.52 14.01
N ASN A 127 13.73 -20.16 15.08
CA ASN A 127 13.84 -18.77 15.53
C ASN A 127 14.54 -17.88 14.48
N TRP A 128 15.64 -18.35 13.90
CA TRP A 128 16.36 -17.58 12.86
C TRP A 128 15.57 -17.45 11.57
N LEU A 129 14.90 -18.52 11.14
CA LEU A 129 14.03 -18.47 9.95
C LEU A 129 12.77 -17.63 10.18
N LEU A 130 12.26 -17.61 11.41
CA LEU A 130 11.18 -16.70 11.80
C LEU A 130 11.64 -15.24 11.74
N ALA A 131 12.81 -14.91 12.30
CA ALA A 131 13.35 -13.55 12.20
C ALA A 131 13.56 -13.14 10.74
N LEU A 132 14.10 -14.02 9.91
CA LEU A 132 14.19 -13.82 8.46
C LEU A 132 12.82 -13.52 7.84
N MET A 133 11.78 -14.30 8.14
CA MET A 133 10.42 -14.04 7.64
C MET A 133 9.87 -12.66 8.06
N LEU A 134 10.13 -12.24 9.30
CA LEU A 134 9.53 -11.04 9.86
C LEU A 134 10.25 -9.76 9.42
N VAL A 135 11.59 -9.78 9.37
CA VAL A 135 12.41 -8.57 9.17
C VAL A 135 13.37 -8.65 7.98
N GLY A 136 13.52 -9.82 7.35
CA GLY A 136 14.37 -9.99 6.18
C GLY A 136 13.73 -9.49 4.88
N GLY A 137 14.56 -9.06 3.94
CA GLY A 137 14.16 -8.57 2.62
C GLY A 137 14.69 -9.47 1.51
N GLY A 138 15.04 -8.86 0.39
CA GLY A 138 15.65 -9.51 -0.76
C GLY A 138 17.18 -9.47 -0.76
N LEU A 139 17.74 -9.39 -1.96
CA LEU A 139 19.18 -9.26 -2.23
C LEU A 139 19.49 -8.06 -3.14
N ALA A 140 18.63 -7.05 -3.18
CA ALA A 140 18.88 -5.85 -3.98
C ALA A 140 20.20 -5.16 -3.58
N TRP A 141 20.55 -5.19 -2.28
CA TRP A 141 21.83 -4.69 -1.79
C TRP A 141 23.04 -5.42 -2.38
N ALA A 142 22.97 -6.74 -2.55
CA ALA A 142 24.10 -7.51 -3.10
C ALA A 142 24.24 -7.25 -4.61
N VAL A 143 23.11 -7.14 -5.32
CA VAL A 143 23.09 -6.76 -6.74
C VAL A 143 23.66 -5.35 -6.92
N ALA A 144 23.30 -4.41 -6.05
CA ALA A 144 23.81 -3.06 -6.07
C ALA A 144 25.32 -2.98 -5.80
N LEU A 145 25.85 -3.78 -4.86
CA LEU A 145 27.29 -3.86 -4.62
C LEU A 145 28.05 -4.34 -5.87
N LEU A 146 27.52 -5.36 -6.55
CA LEU A 146 28.13 -5.88 -7.78
C LEU A 146 28.07 -4.83 -8.90
N ALA A 147 26.91 -4.22 -9.14
CA ALA A 147 26.73 -3.18 -10.15
C ALA A 147 27.63 -1.98 -9.89
N THR A 148 27.69 -1.50 -8.65
CA THR A 148 28.59 -0.40 -8.26
C THR A 148 30.04 -0.75 -8.48
N SER A 149 30.46 -1.97 -8.13
CA SER A 149 31.84 -2.41 -8.35
C SER A 149 32.19 -2.45 -9.83
N THR A 150 31.25 -2.90 -10.68
CA THR A 150 31.41 -2.88 -12.14
C THR A 150 31.51 -1.44 -12.65
N ASP A 151 30.59 -0.56 -12.25
CA ASP A 151 30.61 0.85 -12.66
C ASP A 151 31.94 1.51 -12.29
N LEU A 152 32.44 1.28 -11.06
CA LEU A 152 33.71 1.85 -10.61
C LEU A 152 34.92 1.32 -11.39
N LEU A 153 34.84 0.11 -11.95
CA LEU A 153 35.91 -0.49 -12.75
C LEU A 153 35.84 -0.10 -14.23
N THR A 154 34.66 0.20 -14.76
CA THR A 154 34.44 0.43 -16.20
C THR A 154 34.21 1.88 -16.58
N SER A 155 33.80 2.74 -15.64
CA SER A 155 33.54 4.15 -15.94
C SER A 155 34.80 4.99 -15.86
N ASP A 156 34.97 5.88 -16.84
CA ASP A 156 35.98 6.93 -16.84
C ASP A 156 35.53 8.00 -15.83
N LEU A 157 35.85 7.78 -14.55
CA LEU A 157 35.35 8.49 -13.37
C LEU A 157 35.87 9.94 -13.24
N ALA A 158 35.94 10.67 -14.35
CA ALA A 158 36.38 12.06 -14.39
C ALA A 158 35.35 13.07 -13.85
N GLN A 159 34.14 12.62 -13.49
CA GLN A 159 33.08 13.49 -12.92
C GLN A 159 32.80 13.18 -11.45
N ALA A 160 33.85 13.11 -10.63
CA ALA A 160 33.66 13.14 -9.17
C ALA A 160 32.98 14.48 -8.79
N LYS A 161 31.68 14.42 -8.48
CA LYS A 161 30.98 15.49 -7.78
C LYS A 161 31.81 15.89 -6.55
N SER A 162 31.79 17.18 -6.19
CA SER A 162 32.44 17.68 -4.97
C SER A 162 32.08 16.82 -3.76
N GLY A 163 33.08 16.16 -3.15
CA GLY A 163 32.89 15.25 -2.02
C GLY A 163 34.07 14.30 -1.83
N SER A 164 34.05 13.53 -0.75
CA SER A 164 35.01 12.46 -0.50
C SER A 164 34.74 11.25 -1.39
N TRP A 165 35.78 10.44 -1.66
CA TRP A 165 35.64 9.17 -2.39
C TRP A 165 34.58 8.25 -1.77
N PHE A 166 34.49 8.22 -0.44
CA PHE A 166 33.51 7.42 0.26
C PHE A 166 32.07 7.87 -0.02
N GLU A 167 31.81 9.18 -0.01
CA GLU A 167 30.49 9.74 -0.34
C GLU A 167 30.10 9.44 -1.78
N PHE A 168 31.06 9.49 -2.70
CA PHE A 168 30.84 9.13 -4.10
C PHE A 168 30.46 7.65 -4.25
N VAL A 169 31.24 6.72 -3.69
CA VAL A 169 30.95 5.28 -3.75
C VAL A 169 29.61 4.97 -3.09
N PHE A 170 29.31 5.60 -1.96
CA PHE A 170 28.03 5.42 -1.28
C PHE A 170 26.85 5.97 -2.10
N PHE A 171 27.04 7.09 -2.79
CA PHE A 171 26.05 7.62 -3.71
C PHE A 171 25.75 6.64 -4.85
N CYS A 172 26.79 6.10 -5.51
CA CYS A 172 26.62 5.10 -6.58
C CYS A 172 25.94 3.83 -6.06
N PHE A 173 26.36 3.32 -4.90
CA PHE A 173 25.73 2.17 -4.26
C PHE A 173 24.24 2.38 -4.00
N LYS A 174 23.88 3.54 -3.45
CA LYS A 174 22.49 3.88 -3.15
C LYS A 174 21.67 3.98 -4.44
N ASP A 175 22.21 4.60 -5.49
CA ASP A 175 21.54 4.69 -6.79
C ASP A 175 21.29 3.29 -7.37
N GLN A 176 22.33 2.45 -7.40
CA GLN A 176 22.21 1.07 -7.87
C GLN A 176 21.28 0.21 -7.01
N PHE A 177 21.18 0.47 -5.70
CA PHE A 177 20.21 -0.20 -4.82
C PHE A 177 18.78 0.10 -5.25
N PHE A 178 18.41 1.37 -5.40
CA PHE A 178 17.05 1.72 -5.82
C PHE A 178 16.77 1.36 -7.29
N ASN A 179 17.79 1.32 -8.14
CA ASN A 179 17.66 0.78 -9.49
C ASN A 179 17.39 -0.74 -9.48
N ALA A 180 18.08 -1.49 -8.62
CA ALA A 180 17.86 -2.93 -8.44
C ALA A 180 16.51 -3.25 -7.79
N GLU A 181 16.00 -2.35 -6.95
CA GLU A 181 14.62 -2.40 -6.46
C GLU A 181 13.59 -2.05 -7.54
N GLY A 182 13.93 -1.11 -8.42
CA GLY A 182 13.05 -0.64 -9.47
C GLY A 182 11.62 -0.41 -8.96
N GLY A 183 10.65 -0.80 -9.78
CA GLY A 183 9.24 -0.61 -9.47
C GLY A 183 8.72 -1.43 -8.28
N TYR A 184 9.36 -2.53 -7.85
CA TYR A 184 8.79 -3.40 -6.79
C TYR A 184 9.05 -2.90 -5.37
N GLY A 185 10.05 -2.04 -5.17
CA GLY A 185 10.43 -1.55 -3.83
C GLY A 185 9.26 -0.83 -3.12
N ASP A 186 8.44 -0.11 -3.89
CA ASP A 186 7.26 0.61 -3.42
C ASP A 186 6.00 -0.29 -3.26
N TRP A 187 6.09 -1.59 -3.51
CA TRP A 187 5.02 -2.59 -3.30
C TRP A 187 5.22 -3.46 -2.05
N GLN A 188 6.12 -3.06 -1.14
CA GLN A 188 6.33 -3.69 0.16
C GLN A 188 6.37 -5.23 0.13
N ILE A 189 7.20 -5.80 -0.73
CA ILE A 189 7.29 -7.26 -0.93
C ILE A 189 7.59 -8.07 0.35
N SER A 190 8.13 -7.45 1.40
CA SER A 190 8.46 -8.08 2.69
C SER A 190 7.56 -7.56 3.81
N LEU A 191 7.34 -8.37 4.84
CA LEU A 191 6.35 -8.07 5.88
C LEU A 191 6.61 -6.75 6.61
N ILE A 192 7.85 -6.47 7.01
CA ILE A 192 8.18 -5.24 7.75
C ILE A 192 7.92 -3.97 6.92
N ARG A 193 8.11 -4.02 5.59
CA ARG A 193 7.88 -2.87 4.73
C ARG A 193 6.40 -2.47 4.69
N ASN A 194 5.48 -3.41 4.92
CA ASN A 194 4.04 -3.14 4.96
C ASN A 194 3.61 -2.22 6.12
N LEU A 195 4.47 -2.02 7.13
CA LEU A 195 4.29 -0.99 8.15
C LEU A 195 4.28 0.44 7.58
N MET A 196 4.78 0.60 6.36
CA MET A 196 4.77 1.87 5.64
C MET A 196 3.33 2.34 5.39
N TYR A 197 2.36 1.45 5.16
CA TYR A 197 0.99 1.85 4.85
C TYR A 197 0.00 1.37 5.92
N SER A 198 -0.65 2.30 6.60
CA SER A 198 -1.63 1.97 7.64
C SER A 198 -2.81 1.11 7.14
N PRO A 199 -3.35 1.28 5.90
CA PRO A 199 -4.38 0.37 5.41
C PRO A 199 -3.82 -1.04 5.19
N GLU A 200 -2.60 -1.17 4.65
CA GLU A 200 -1.94 -2.47 4.48
C GLU A 200 -1.71 -3.18 5.81
N VAL A 201 -1.32 -2.45 6.86
CA VAL A 201 -1.23 -2.99 8.23
C VAL A 201 -2.56 -3.61 8.67
N PHE A 202 -3.67 -2.93 8.43
CA PHE A 202 -5.00 -3.43 8.75
C PHE A 202 -5.38 -4.66 7.91
N TYR A 203 -5.09 -4.65 6.61
CA TYR A 203 -5.36 -5.79 5.73
C TYR A 203 -4.56 -7.02 6.14
N HIS A 204 -3.29 -6.85 6.49
CA HIS A 204 -2.43 -7.93 6.99
C HIS A 204 -2.90 -8.48 8.34
N LEU A 205 -3.41 -7.62 9.23
CA LEU A 205 -4.01 -8.04 10.49
C LEU A 205 -5.19 -9.00 10.22
N LEU A 206 -6.12 -8.61 9.35
CA LEU A 206 -7.26 -9.45 8.96
C LEU A 206 -6.79 -10.74 8.28
N TYR A 207 -5.84 -10.64 7.34
CA TYR A 207 -5.30 -11.77 6.60
C TYR A 207 -4.70 -12.82 7.55
N PHE A 208 -3.73 -12.44 8.39
CA PHE A 208 -3.08 -13.39 9.29
C PHE A 208 -3.98 -13.88 10.42
N ALA A 209 -4.91 -13.05 10.92
CA ALA A 209 -5.92 -13.52 11.88
C ALA A 209 -6.80 -14.62 11.26
N THR A 210 -7.22 -14.43 10.01
CA THR A 210 -8.04 -15.38 9.25
C THR A 210 -7.31 -16.69 8.98
N VAL A 211 -6.06 -16.61 8.49
CA VAL A 211 -5.20 -17.79 8.30
C VAL A 211 -5.05 -18.55 9.61
N LEU A 212 -4.75 -17.87 10.71
CA LEU A 212 -4.59 -18.49 12.02
C LEU A 212 -5.89 -19.17 12.50
N ALA A 213 -7.06 -18.57 12.24
CA ALA A 213 -8.35 -19.16 12.57
C ALA A 213 -8.58 -20.48 11.81
N PHE A 214 -8.30 -20.51 10.50
CA PHE A 214 -8.41 -21.73 9.70
C PHE A 214 -7.43 -22.82 10.15
N LEU A 215 -6.16 -22.47 10.40
CA LEU A 215 -5.17 -23.44 10.88
C LEU A 215 -5.54 -24.01 12.27
N ARG A 216 -6.25 -23.24 13.10
CA ARG A 216 -6.80 -23.67 14.39
C ARG A 216 -8.17 -24.35 14.30
N SER A 217 -8.62 -24.69 13.09
CA SER A 217 -9.92 -25.33 12.84
C SER A 217 -11.13 -24.51 13.31
N SER A 218 -10.97 -23.20 13.54
CA SER A 218 -12.06 -22.27 13.83
C SER A 218 -12.65 -21.75 12.52
N TYR A 219 -13.22 -22.65 11.71
CA TYR A 219 -13.57 -22.38 10.31
C TYR A 219 -14.51 -21.19 10.14
N TRP A 220 -15.51 -21.03 11.00
CA TRP A 220 -16.47 -19.93 10.90
C TRP A 220 -15.85 -18.57 11.24
N LEU A 221 -14.88 -18.52 12.16
CA LEU A 221 -14.08 -17.31 12.36
C LEU A 221 -13.21 -17.01 11.13
N GLY A 222 -12.71 -18.06 10.46
CA GLY A 222 -12.02 -17.92 9.17
C GLY A 222 -12.92 -17.38 8.06
N VAL A 223 -14.15 -17.90 7.95
CA VAL A 223 -15.16 -17.43 6.98
C VAL A 223 -15.53 -15.96 7.23
N LEU A 224 -15.77 -15.59 8.48
CA LEU A 224 -15.99 -14.19 8.87
C LEU A 224 -14.78 -13.33 8.48
N GLY A 225 -13.57 -13.81 8.73
CA GLY A 225 -12.33 -13.15 8.33
C GLY A 225 -12.21 -12.92 6.82
N VAL A 226 -12.61 -13.90 5.99
CA VAL A 226 -12.69 -13.73 4.52
C VAL A 226 -13.69 -12.64 4.14
N PHE A 227 -14.89 -12.63 4.75
CA PHE A 227 -15.89 -11.59 4.51
C PHE A 227 -15.36 -10.19 4.86
N LEU A 228 -14.79 -10.04 6.06
CA LEU A 228 -14.23 -8.76 6.51
C LEU A 228 -13.07 -8.30 5.62
N THR A 229 -12.23 -9.23 5.15
CA THR A 229 -11.10 -8.89 4.28
C THR A 229 -11.58 -8.43 2.90
N TRP A 230 -12.59 -9.09 2.31
CA TRP A 230 -13.22 -8.63 1.07
C TRP A 230 -13.85 -7.25 1.21
N TRP A 231 -14.56 -7.02 2.31
CA TRP A 231 -15.14 -5.70 2.59
C TRP A 231 -14.06 -4.63 2.83
N SER A 232 -12.86 -5.04 3.23
CA SER A 232 -11.75 -4.14 3.52
C SER A 232 -10.82 -3.88 2.36
N HIS A 233 -10.67 -4.78 1.38
CA HIS A 233 -9.79 -4.56 0.24
C HIS A 233 -10.03 -5.63 -0.84
N PRO A 234 -10.34 -5.27 -2.10
CA PRO A 234 -10.67 -6.26 -3.13
C PRO A 234 -9.50 -7.19 -3.49
N TYR A 235 -8.27 -6.67 -3.59
CA TYR A 235 -7.10 -7.48 -3.94
C TYR A 235 -6.75 -8.48 -2.83
N THR A 236 -6.70 -8.02 -1.59
CA THR A 236 -6.38 -8.87 -0.43
C THR A 236 -7.50 -9.86 -0.15
N GLY A 237 -8.76 -9.44 -0.29
CA GLY A 237 -9.95 -10.29 -0.19
C GLY A 237 -9.93 -11.41 -1.22
N LEU A 238 -9.68 -11.09 -2.49
CA LEU A 238 -9.55 -12.07 -3.56
C LEU A 238 -8.42 -13.08 -3.29
N ALA A 239 -7.24 -12.59 -2.88
CA ALA A 239 -6.12 -13.46 -2.56
C ALA A 239 -6.48 -14.41 -1.41
N LEU A 240 -6.95 -13.89 -0.28
CA LEU A 240 -7.29 -14.70 0.90
C LEU A 240 -8.42 -15.70 0.63
N ALA A 241 -9.45 -15.29 -0.11
CA ALA A 241 -10.55 -16.15 -0.51
C ALA A 241 -10.07 -17.27 -1.46
N GLY A 242 -9.18 -16.95 -2.41
CA GLY A 242 -8.54 -17.95 -3.26
C GLY A 242 -7.72 -18.96 -2.47
N VAL A 243 -6.88 -18.49 -1.55
CA VAL A 243 -6.07 -19.36 -0.67
C VAL A 243 -6.95 -20.27 0.17
N SER A 244 -7.90 -19.68 0.89
CA SER A 244 -8.76 -20.39 1.83
C SER A 244 -9.73 -21.32 1.11
N GLY A 245 -10.30 -20.88 -0.01
CA GLY A 245 -11.20 -21.66 -0.84
C GLY A 245 -10.50 -22.87 -1.46
N LEU A 246 -9.31 -22.69 -2.03
CA LEU A 246 -8.52 -23.79 -2.58
C LEU A 246 -8.15 -24.81 -1.49
N TRP A 247 -7.70 -24.32 -0.32
CA TRP A 247 -7.38 -25.21 0.79
C TRP A 247 -8.61 -25.98 1.30
N LEU A 248 -9.74 -25.31 1.53
CA LEU A 248 -10.98 -25.96 1.98
C LEU A 248 -11.50 -26.97 0.96
N ALA A 249 -11.34 -26.71 -0.34
CA ALA A 249 -11.64 -27.69 -1.38
C ALA A 249 -10.76 -28.93 -1.23
N VAL A 250 -9.43 -28.76 -1.07
CA VAL A 250 -8.49 -29.86 -0.83
C VAL A 250 -8.86 -30.66 0.42
N GLU A 251 -9.14 -30.00 1.55
CA GLU A 251 -9.55 -30.68 2.79
C GLU A 251 -10.89 -31.41 2.64
N SER A 252 -11.84 -30.84 1.88
CA SER A 252 -13.12 -31.48 1.57
C SER A 252 -12.95 -32.75 0.75
N PHE A 253 -12.04 -32.75 -0.25
CA PHE A 253 -11.73 -33.94 -1.03
C PHE A 253 -11.00 -35.02 -0.23
N GLN A 254 -10.15 -34.63 0.72
CA GLN A 254 -9.48 -35.59 1.60
C GLN A 254 -10.41 -36.19 2.66
N GLY A 255 -11.54 -35.55 2.96
CA GLY A 255 -12.52 -36.04 3.94
C GLY A 255 -12.02 -36.03 5.39
N THR A 256 -10.91 -35.35 5.67
CA THR A 256 -10.25 -35.36 6.99
C THR A 256 -10.81 -34.32 7.96
N ARG A 257 -11.55 -33.32 7.45
CA ARG A 257 -12.02 -32.14 8.21
C ARG A 257 -13.41 -31.68 7.73
N PRO A 258 -14.22 -31.01 8.57
CA PRO A 258 -15.53 -30.47 8.18
C PRO A 258 -15.36 -29.19 7.32
N ALA A 259 -14.88 -29.35 6.09
CA ALA A 259 -14.50 -28.25 5.21
C ALA A 259 -15.59 -27.84 4.20
N ARG A 260 -16.59 -28.70 3.94
CA ARG A 260 -17.63 -28.48 2.92
C ARG A 260 -18.48 -27.23 3.15
N ALA A 261 -19.03 -27.06 4.36
CA ALA A 261 -19.87 -25.91 4.68
C ALA A 261 -19.06 -24.59 4.69
N PRO A 262 -17.88 -24.52 5.32
CA PRO A 262 -17.01 -23.34 5.20
C PRO A 262 -16.61 -23.03 3.76
N PHE A 263 -16.33 -24.05 2.93
CA PHE A 263 -16.01 -23.86 1.51
C PHE A 263 -17.16 -23.20 0.76
N ALA A 264 -18.38 -23.73 0.92
CA ALA A 264 -19.58 -23.15 0.31
C ALA A 264 -19.80 -21.69 0.76
N ALA A 265 -19.57 -21.38 2.04
CA ALA A 265 -19.68 -20.03 2.56
C ALA A 265 -18.62 -19.08 1.95
N VAL A 266 -17.35 -19.51 1.83
CA VAL A 266 -16.30 -18.73 1.15
C VAL A 266 -16.65 -18.47 -0.31
N CYS A 267 -17.17 -19.48 -1.03
CA CYS A 267 -17.64 -19.32 -2.40
C CYS A 267 -18.79 -18.31 -2.50
N ALA A 268 -19.79 -18.39 -1.60
CA ALA A 268 -20.92 -17.47 -1.59
C ALA A 268 -20.48 -16.03 -1.32
N ILE A 269 -19.61 -15.80 -0.32
CA ILE A 269 -19.01 -14.49 -0.03
C ILE A 269 -18.28 -13.96 -1.28
N THR A 270 -17.43 -14.79 -1.87
CA THR A 270 -16.65 -14.41 -3.05
C THR A 270 -17.57 -14.04 -4.22
N ALA A 271 -18.63 -14.80 -4.46
CA ALA A 271 -19.60 -14.51 -5.52
C ALA A 271 -20.29 -13.15 -5.30
N VAL A 272 -20.69 -12.83 -4.07
CA VAL A 272 -21.31 -11.54 -3.72
C VAL A 272 -20.34 -10.37 -3.99
N PHE A 273 -19.09 -10.49 -3.55
CA PHE A 273 -18.11 -9.41 -3.77
C PHE A 273 -17.66 -9.29 -5.22
N VAL A 274 -17.53 -10.41 -5.95
CA VAL A 274 -17.29 -10.39 -7.39
C VAL A 274 -18.44 -9.70 -8.11
N TYR A 275 -19.69 -10.02 -7.76
CA TYR A 275 -20.85 -9.30 -8.31
C TYR A 275 -20.79 -7.81 -7.99
N TYR A 276 -20.49 -7.44 -6.74
CA TYR A 276 -20.38 -6.04 -6.33
C TYR A 276 -19.31 -5.27 -7.14
N TYR A 277 -18.07 -5.77 -7.20
CA TYR A 277 -16.96 -5.06 -7.85
C TYR A 277 -16.95 -5.18 -9.38
N ALA A 278 -17.43 -6.30 -9.95
CA ALA A 278 -17.33 -6.58 -11.39
C ALA A 278 -18.64 -6.37 -12.16
N VAL A 279 -19.79 -6.27 -11.48
CA VAL A 279 -21.11 -6.10 -12.12
C VAL A 279 -21.83 -4.86 -11.61
N PHE A 280 -21.99 -4.71 -10.30
CA PHE A 280 -22.76 -3.60 -9.72
C PHE A 280 -22.04 -2.26 -9.90
N LEU A 281 -20.82 -2.11 -9.39
CA LEU A 281 -20.08 -0.85 -9.47
C LEU A 281 -19.79 -0.39 -10.92
N PRO A 282 -19.41 -1.26 -11.88
CA PRO A 282 -19.21 -0.86 -13.28
C PRO A 282 -20.43 -0.31 -14.01
N ASN A 283 -21.64 -0.44 -13.45
CA ASN A 283 -22.83 0.21 -14.01
C ASN A 283 -22.82 1.73 -13.81
N ASP A 284 -22.06 2.23 -12.84
CA ASP A 284 -21.88 3.65 -12.60
C ASP A 284 -20.78 4.26 -13.51
N PRO A 285 -21.04 5.39 -14.20
CA PRO A 285 -20.07 6.02 -15.09
C PRO A 285 -18.81 6.54 -14.39
N GLU A 286 -18.93 7.12 -13.18
CA GLU A 286 -17.78 7.65 -12.45
C GLU A 286 -16.85 6.53 -11.99
N TYR A 287 -17.43 5.45 -11.44
CA TYR A 287 -16.68 4.25 -11.10
C TYR A 287 -15.98 3.66 -12.31
N ARG A 288 -16.70 3.49 -13.43
CA ARG A 288 -16.12 2.90 -14.65
C ARG A 288 -14.93 3.71 -15.15
N SER A 289 -15.04 5.04 -15.14
CA SER A 289 -13.93 5.92 -15.53
C SER A 289 -12.71 5.72 -14.64
N VAL A 290 -12.89 5.71 -13.32
CA VAL A 290 -11.80 5.46 -12.36
C VAL A 290 -11.20 4.07 -12.54
N TYR A 291 -12.03 3.05 -12.75
CA TYR A 291 -11.60 1.68 -12.97
C TYR A 291 -10.77 1.53 -14.25
N ASP A 292 -11.16 2.18 -15.34
CA ASP A 292 -10.41 2.15 -16.60
C ASP A 292 -9.08 2.91 -16.49
N GLN A 293 -9.03 4.03 -15.74
CA GLN A 293 -7.78 4.72 -15.40
C GLN A 293 -6.83 3.81 -14.61
N MET A 294 -7.35 3.07 -13.62
CA MET A 294 -6.56 2.10 -12.83
C MET A 294 -5.94 1.00 -13.70
N LYS A 295 -6.66 0.50 -14.70
CA LYS A 295 -6.13 -0.56 -15.59
C LYS A 295 -4.94 -0.12 -16.42
N GLN A 296 -4.84 1.17 -16.73
CA GLN A 296 -3.72 1.70 -17.52
C GLN A 296 -2.42 1.74 -16.72
N PHE A 297 -2.52 1.79 -15.39
CA PHE A 297 -1.35 1.76 -14.52
C PHE A 297 -0.71 0.36 -14.50
N SER A 298 0.46 0.25 -15.11
CA SER A 298 1.18 -1.01 -15.25
C SER A 298 2.08 -1.26 -14.04
N ALA A 299 1.62 -2.09 -13.11
CA ALA A 299 2.38 -2.51 -11.95
C ALA A 299 2.79 -3.99 -12.07
N HIS A 300 3.87 -4.27 -12.79
CA HIS A 300 4.37 -5.63 -13.02
C HIS A 300 5.83 -5.81 -12.58
N MET A 301 6.15 -6.98 -12.04
CA MET A 301 7.52 -7.34 -11.67
C MET A 301 8.26 -7.97 -12.85
N LEU A 302 9.46 -7.53 -13.16
CA LEU A 302 10.31 -8.20 -14.15
C LEU A 302 10.87 -9.52 -13.58
N LEU A 303 11.12 -10.52 -14.44
CA LEU A 303 11.72 -11.78 -13.98
C LEU A 303 13.13 -11.58 -13.39
N SER A 304 13.89 -10.62 -13.92
CA SER A 304 15.20 -10.21 -13.40
C SER A 304 15.13 -9.66 -11.97
N GLN A 305 13.96 -9.19 -11.54
CA GLN A 305 13.74 -8.62 -10.21
C GLN A 305 13.39 -9.66 -9.15
N ILE A 306 13.14 -10.93 -9.50
CA ILE A 306 12.75 -11.95 -8.52
C ILE A 306 13.83 -12.18 -7.47
N ILE A 307 15.09 -12.30 -7.87
CA ILE A 307 16.20 -12.49 -6.92
C ILE A 307 16.51 -11.20 -6.13
N PRO A 308 16.59 -10.01 -6.74
CA PRO A 308 16.62 -8.76 -5.98
C PRO A 308 15.51 -8.65 -4.93
N ALA A 309 14.27 -9.01 -5.28
CA ALA A 309 13.10 -8.90 -4.41
C ALA A 309 13.06 -9.96 -3.30
N TYR A 310 13.14 -11.23 -3.65
CA TYR A 310 12.93 -12.34 -2.70
C TYR A 310 14.22 -12.99 -2.22
N GLY A 311 15.34 -12.72 -2.88
CA GLY A 311 16.65 -13.31 -2.58
C GLY A 311 16.65 -14.83 -2.61
N LEU A 312 17.37 -15.46 -1.68
CA LEU A 312 17.42 -16.92 -1.55
C LEU A 312 16.13 -17.52 -0.96
N VAL A 313 15.22 -16.73 -0.39
CA VAL A 313 13.93 -17.23 0.12
C VAL A 313 13.10 -17.84 -1.00
N PHE A 314 13.18 -17.30 -2.23
CA PHE A 314 12.48 -17.86 -3.38
C PHE A 314 12.98 -19.26 -3.79
N PRO A 315 14.24 -19.46 -4.24
CA PRO A 315 14.69 -20.77 -4.67
C PRO A 315 14.68 -21.80 -3.54
N LEU A 316 14.99 -21.41 -2.31
CA LEU A 316 14.95 -22.32 -1.16
C LEU A 316 13.50 -22.64 -0.74
N GLY A 317 12.56 -21.71 -0.85
CA GLY A 317 11.14 -21.98 -0.63
C GLY A 317 10.58 -22.96 -1.67
N VAL A 318 10.94 -22.79 -2.94
CA VAL A 318 10.55 -23.71 -4.03
C VAL A 318 11.20 -25.09 -3.86
N ALA A 319 12.42 -25.17 -3.31
CA ALA A 319 13.06 -26.45 -3.00
C ALA A 319 12.29 -27.31 -1.99
N ALA A 320 11.31 -26.74 -1.26
CA ALA A 320 10.41 -27.49 -0.38
C ALA A 320 9.61 -28.57 -1.12
N PHE A 321 9.38 -28.43 -2.43
CA PHE A 321 8.64 -29.38 -3.25
C PHE A 321 9.47 -30.59 -3.71
N TRP A 322 10.71 -30.75 -3.22
CA TRP A 322 11.53 -31.92 -3.51
C TRP A 322 10.80 -33.22 -3.08
N PRO A 323 10.48 -34.16 -3.99
CA PRO A 323 9.48 -35.21 -3.74
C PRO A 323 9.72 -36.06 -2.48
N LYS A 324 11.00 -36.42 -2.22
CA LYS A 324 11.42 -37.22 -1.07
C LYS A 324 11.08 -36.57 0.27
N TYR A 325 11.18 -35.25 0.37
CA TYR A 325 10.96 -34.49 1.61
C TYR A 325 9.54 -33.93 1.70
N PHE A 326 8.93 -33.60 0.56
CA PHE A 326 7.60 -33.01 0.50
C PHE A 326 6.48 -34.01 0.79
N ARG A 327 6.54 -35.22 0.22
CA ARG A 327 5.45 -36.22 0.32
C ARG A 327 5.02 -36.51 1.76
N PRO A 328 5.92 -36.71 2.74
CA PRO A 328 5.53 -36.90 4.14
C PRO A 328 4.86 -35.65 4.73
N GLN A 329 5.30 -34.46 4.35
CA GLN A 329 4.78 -33.20 4.87
C GLN A 329 3.38 -32.86 4.32
N TRP A 330 3.05 -33.33 3.12
CA TRP A 330 1.73 -33.12 2.51
C TRP A 330 0.56 -33.68 3.34
N GLN A 331 0.82 -34.64 4.23
CA GLN A 331 -0.18 -35.17 5.14
C GLN A 331 -0.63 -34.14 6.20
N ARG A 332 0.16 -33.09 6.42
CA ARG A 332 -0.12 -32.04 7.38
C ARG A 332 -1.01 -30.96 6.75
N PRO A 333 -2.22 -30.71 7.29
CA PRO A 333 -3.14 -29.71 6.74
C PRO A 333 -2.56 -28.30 6.72
N GLU A 334 -1.68 -27.97 7.67
CA GLU A 334 -1.02 -26.67 7.73
C GLU A 334 -0.06 -26.48 6.55
N ILE A 335 0.63 -27.54 6.13
CA ILE A 335 1.52 -27.50 4.95
C ILE A 335 0.70 -27.40 3.68
N ARG A 336 -0.43 -28.12 3.57
CA ARG A 336 -1.35 -27.97 2.43
C ARG A 336 -1.88 -26.55 2.31
N PHE A 337 -2.22 -25.91 3.43
CA PHE A 337 -2.63 -24.50 3.45
C PHE A 337 -1.54 -23.60 2.87
N VAL A 338 -0.29 -23.73 3.35
CA VAL A 338 0.84 -22.91 2.86
C VAL A 338 1.11 -23.14 1.38
N VAL A 339 0.93 -24.37 0.89
CA VAL A 339 1.08 -24.66 -0.55
C VAL A 339 -0.05 -23.99 -1.36
N CYS A 340 -1.30 -24.06 -0.90
CA CYS A 340 -2.41 -23.35 -1.54
C CYS A 340 -2.16 -21.83 -1.54
N TRP A 341 -1.60 -21.32 -0.44
CA TRP A 341 -1.17 -19.94 -0.33
C TRP A 341 -0.13 -19.59 -1.39
N PHE A 342 0.99 -20.30 -1.43
CA PHE A 342 2.06 -20.11 -2.42
C PHE A 342 1.52 -20.15 -3.86
N VAL A 343 0.67 -21.14 -4.19
CA VAL A 343 0.09 -21.29 -5.53
C VAL A 343 -0.78 -20.10 -5.91
N VAL A 344 -1.72 -19.72 -5.05
CA VAL A 344 -2.67 -18.63 -5.36
C VAL A 344 -1.94 -17.28 -5.41
N THR A 345 -1.13 -16.95 -4.40
CA THR A 345 -0.42 -15.66 -4.41
C THR A 345 0.65 -15.61 -5.48
N GLY A 346 1.29 -16.73 -5.80
CA GLY A 346 2.24 -16.83 -6.92
C GLY A 346 1.53 -16.61 -8.26
N PHE A 347 0.38 -17.25 -8.46
CA PHE A 347 -0.44 -17.03 -9.65
C PHE A 347 -0.86 -15.56 -9.78
N LEU A 348 -1.41 -14.97 -8.72
CA LEU A 348 -1.89 -13.59 -8.74
C LEU A 348 -0.76 -12.57 -8.95
N ASN A 349 0.43 -12.79 -8.36
CA ASN A 349 1.59 -11.90 -8.56
C ASN A 349 2.18 -11.94 -9.97
N TYR A 350 1.99 -13.06 -10.68
CA TYR A 350 2.59 -13.28 -11.99
C TYR A 350 1.53 -13.56 -13.07
N HIS A 351 0.28 -13.18 -12.84
CA HIS A 351 -0.81 -13.45 -13.77
C HIS A 351 -0.59 -12.78 -15.13
N ASP A 352 0.17 -11.69 -15.19
CA ASP A 352 0.59 -11.02 -16.42
C ASP A 352 1.47 -11.90 -17.32
N LYS A 353 2.21 -12.85 -16.72
CA LYS A 353 3.09 -13.81 -17.41
C LYS A 353 2.42 -15.15 -17.63
N LEU A 354 1.53 -15.54 -16.70
CA LEU A 354 0.82 -16.83 -16.74
C LEU A 354 -0.44 -16.79 -17.62
N MET A 355 -1.07 -15.62 -17.77
CA MET A 355 -2.24 -15.41 -18.60
C MET A 355 -1.96 -14.34 -19.67
N PRO A 356 -1.23 -14.67 -20.75
CA PRO A 356 -0.80 -13.67 -21.74
C PRO A 356 -1.95 -12.94 -22.44
N PHE A 357 -3.14 -13.55 -22.50
CA PHE A 357 -4.33 -13.00 -23.15
C PHE A 357 -5.36 -12.40 -22.17
N GLY A 358 -5.07 -12.39 -20.87
CA GLY A 358 -5.96 -11.84 -19.84
C GLY A 358 -5.71 -10.37 -19.55
N PRO A 359 -6.66 -9.67 -18.90
CA PRO A 359 -6.42 -8.31 -18.40
C PRO A 359 -5.31 -8.34 -17.35
N LYS A 360 -4.33 -7.43 -17.48
CA LYS A 360 -3.15 -7.34 -16.61
C LYS A 360 -3.33 -6.24 -15.57
N VAL A 361 -4.28 -6.45 -14.66
CA VAL A 361 -4.61 -5.43 -13.65
C VAL A 361 -3.64 -5.54 -12.49
N GLN A 362 -2.59 -4.71 -12.57
CA GLN A 362 -1.64 -4.41 -11.49
C GLN A 362 -1.15 -5.63 -10.66
N PRO A 363 -0.50 -6.65 -11.26
CA PRO A 363 -0.04 -7.86 -10.56
C PRO A 363 0.72 -7.61 -9.24
N LEU A 364 1.51 -6.54 -9.17
CA LEU A 364 2.28 -6.19 -7.97
C LEU A 364 1.43 -5.84 -6.74
N HIS A 365 0.14 -5.51 -6.89
CA HIS A 365 -0.78 -5.36 -5.74
C HIS A 365 -0.96 -6.66 -4.94
N PHE A 366 -0.61 -7.82 -5.50
CA PHE A 366 -0.62 -9.08 -4.76
C PHE A 366 0.70 -9.38 -4.05
N SER A 367 1.71 -8.50 -4.17
CA SER A 367 3.07 -8.77 -3.72
C SER A 367 3.34 -8.39 -2.27
N HIS A 368 2.63 -7.39 -1.74
CA HIS A 368 2.65 -6.83 -0.38
C HIS A 368 2.86 -7.88 0.73
N GLY A 369 4.05 -8.45 0.89
CA GLY A 369 4.35 -9.50 1.85
C GLY A 369 3.72 -10.89 1.63
N TYR A 370 2.60 -11.03 0.90
CA TYR A 370 1.82 -12.29 0.90
C TYR A 370 2.57 -13.48 0.28
N LEU A 371 3.18 -13.31 -0.89
CA LEU A 371 3.98 -14.37 -1.52
C LEU A 371 5.27 -14.64 -0.74
N TYR A 372 5.91 -13.58 -0.23
CA TYR A 372 7.09 -13.70 0.60
C TYR A 372 6.82 -14.54 1.86
N ALA A 373 5.70 -14.31 2.54
CA ALA A 373 5.31 -15.09 3.72
C ALA A 373 5.10 -16.57 3.39
N ALA A 374 4.43 -16.90 2.28
CA ALA A 374 4.26 -18.29 1.87
C ALA A 374 5.60 -18.98 1.57
N LEU A 375 6.49 -18.31 0.84
CA LEU A 375 7.84 -18.81 0.56
C LEU A 375 8.66 -19.00 1.85
N ALA A 376 8.61 -18.04 2.77
CA ALA A 376 9.31 -18.11 4.05
C ALA A 376 8.74 -19.20 4.97
N LEU A 377 7.45 -19.51 4.89
CA LEU A 377 6.83 -20.66 5.59
C LEU A 377 7.25 -22.00 4.99
N LEU A 378 7.55 -22.07 3.69
CA LEU A 378 8.09 -23.26 3.02
C LEU A 378 9.61 -23.41 3.19
N LEU A 379 10.31 -22.30 3.43
CA LEU A 379 11.77 -22.23 3.53
C LEU A 379 12.40 -23.28 4.48
N PRO A 380 11.88 -23.57 5.70
CA PRO A 380 12.45 -24.61 6.54
C PRO A 380 12.47 -25.99 5.88
N LEU A 381 11.45 -26.33 5.09
CA LEU A 381 11.35 -27.62 4.39
C LEU A 381 12.34 -27.69 3.23
N GLY A 382 12.45 -26.63 2.43
CA GLY A 382 13.39 -26.61 1.31
C GLY A 382 14.85 -26.53 1.74
N LEU A 383 15.15 -25.78 2.81
CA LEU A 383 16.47 -25.80 3.43
C LEU A 383 16.82 -27.19 3.96
N HIS A 384 15.88 -27.86 4.62
CA HIS A 384 16.07 -29.24 5.08
C HIS A 384 16.35 -30.19 3.91
N ALA A 385 15.59 -30.08 2.81
CA ALA A 385 15.77 -30.90 1.63
C ALA A 385 17.19 -30.74 1.04
N ILE A 386 17.63 -29.50 0.78
CA ILE A 386 18.95 -29.22 0.19
C ILE A 386 20.07 -29.69 1.12
N VAL A 387 20.00 -29.36 2.40
CA VAL A 387 21.07 -29.69 3.36
C VAL A 387 21.16 -31.22 3.57
N SER A 388 20.03 -31.93 3.57
CA SER A 388 20.00 -33.38 3.75
C SER A 388 20.51 -34.14 2.53
N GLU A 389 20.29 -33.64 1.31
CA GLU A 389 20.90 -34.19 0.10
C GLU A 389 22.41 -33.94 0.06
N LEU A 390 22.87 -32.74 0.43
CA LEU A 390 24.29 -32.41 0.37
C LEU A 390 25.11 -33.07 1.50
N ARG A 391 24.58 -33.13 2.72
CA ARG A 391 25.32 -33.54 3.93
C ARG A 391 24.41 -34.26 4.95
N PRO A 392 23.91 -35.47 4.65
CA PRO A 392 22.88 -36.15 5.46
C PRO A 392 23.27 -36.32 6.94
N GLN A 393 24.52 -36.72 7.21
CA GLN A 393 25.02 -36.95 8.58
C GLN A 393 25.16 -35.68 9.43
N ARG A 394 25.18 -34.50 8.80
CA ARG A 394 25.39 -33.19 9.48
C ARG A 394 24.20 -32.26 9.32
N ALA A 395 23.10 -32.73 8.75
CA ALA A 395 22.04 -31.86 8.27
C ALA A 395 21.48 -30.96 9.38
N GLN A 396 21.16 -31.53 10.54
CA GLN A 396 20.61 -30.79 11.67
C GLN A 396 21.54 -29.68 12.18
N ARG A 397 22.86 -29.92 12.25
CA ARG A 397 23.85 -28.91 12.68
C ARG A 397 24.01 -27.81 11.63
N LEU A 398 23.98 -28.18 10.35
CA LEU A 398 24.13 -27.23 9.24
C LEU A 398 22.88 -26.36 9.06
N MET A 399 21.69 -26.88 9.33
CA MET A 399 20.44 -26.11 9.22
C MET A 399 20.44 -24.85 10.09
N GLU A 400 20.88 -24.94 11.35
CA GLU A 400 20.99 -23.75 12.22
C GLU A 400 21.98 -22.73 11.65
N ARG A 401 23.17 -23.18 11.20
CA ARG A 401 24.18 -22.29 10.62
C ARG A 401 23.68 -21.59 9.36
N TRP A 402 23.02 -22.32 8.46
CA TRP A 402 22.42 -21.74 7.27
C TRP A 402 21.28 -20.78 7.60
N ALA A 403 20.44 -21.09 8.59
CA ALA A 403 19.40 -20.17 9.02
C ALA A 403 19.97 -18.84 9.55
N VAL A 404 21.07 -18.89 10.31
CA VAL A 404 21.80 -17.69 10.76
C VAL A 404 22.34 -16.90 9.56
N ILE A 405 23.06 -17.57 8.65
CA ILE A 405 23.64 -16.94 7.46
C ILE A 405 22.55 -16.28 6.61
N LEU A 406 21.45 -16.99 6.33
CA LEU A 406 20.33 -16.46 5.56
C LEU A 406 19.69 -15.25 6.23
N CYS A 407 19.49 -15.31 7.55
CA CYS A 407 18.95 -14.17 8.31
C CYS A 407 19.84 -12.93 8.15
N PHE A 408 21.16 -13.06 8.35
CA PHE A 408 22.08 -11.92 8.21
C PHE A 408 22.29 -11.46 6.76
N LEU A 409 22.16 -12.37 5.78
CA LEU A 409 22.30 -12.03 4.36
C LEU A 409 21.12 -11.20 3.85
N HIS A 410 19.92 -11.46 4.34
CA HIS A 410 18.68 -10.81 3.90
C HIS A 410 18.28 -9.58 4.73
N LEU A 411 18.89 -9.39 5.91
CA LEU A 411 18.58 -8.25 6.78
C LEU A 411 18.97 -6.88 6.19
N PRO A 412 20.14 -6.71 5.52
CA PRO A 412 20.58 -5.41 5.02
C PRO A 412 19.58 -4.75 4.07
N ASP A 413 18.89 -5.54 3.26
CA ASP A 413 17.93 -5.07 2.27
C ASP A 413 16.83 -4.18 2.87
N ASN A 414 16.12 -4.69 3.88
CA ASN A 414 15.09 -3.92 4.56
C ASN A 414 15.66 -2.80 5.43
N ILE A 415 16.84 -2.98 6.04
CA ILE A 415 17.48 -1.92 6.84
C ILE A 415 17.78 -0.71 5.94
N LEU A 416 18.43 -0.94 4.81
CA LEU A 416 18.79 0.11 3.84
C LEU A 416 17.54 0.80 3.30
N TRP A 417 16.53 0.01 2.88
CA TRP A 417 15.27 0.55 2.40
C TRP A 417 14.55 1.38 3.47
N CYS A 418 14.40 0.86 4.70
CA CYS A 418 13.70 1.56 5.77
C CYS A 418 14.42 2.84 6.16
N ALA A 419 15.74 2.78 6.37
CA ALA A 419 16.54 3.94 6.76
C ALA A 419 16.46 5.03 5.68
N HIS A 420 16.65 4.66 4.41
CA HIS A 420 16.54 5.62 3.31
C HIS A 420 15.14 6.20 3.21
N THR A 421 14.11 5.34 3.22
CA THR A 421 12.73 5.74 3.01
C THR A 421 12.29 6.70 4.11
N VAL A 422 12.45 6.33 5.38
CA VAL A 422 12.04 7.17 6.52
C VAL A 422 12.75 8.51 6.50
N ILE A 423 14.09 8.53 6.36
CA ILE A 423 14.87 9.78 6.35
C ILE A 423 14.43 10.72 5.22
N ASN A 424 14.07 10.18 4.05
CA ASN A 424 13.72 10.97 2.87
C ASN A 424 12.21 11.23 2.72
N LEU A 425 11.35 10.78 3.64
CA LEU A 425 9.90 11.00 3.60
C LEU A 425 9.49 12.45 3.31
N PRO A 426 10.06 13.48 4.00
CA PRO A 426 9.69 14.87 3.76
C PRO A 426 10.03 15.36 2.35
N ARG A 427 10.99 14.71 1.68
CA ARG A 427 11.41 15.03 0.30
C ARG A 427 10.66 14.18 -0.74
N LYS A 428 10.36 12.92 -0.40
CA LYS A 428 9.73 11.93 -1.30
C LYS A 428 8.23 12.15 -1.44
N SER A 429 7.55 12.55 -0.37
CA SER A 429 6.09 12.70 -0.34
C SER A 429 5.70 14.14 -0.05
N ILE A 430 5.18 14.80 -1.09
CA ILE A 430 4.58 16.14 -1.03
C ILE A 430 3.43 16.24 -0.01
N VAL A 431 2.75 15.13 0.27
CA VAL A 431 1.63 15.05 1.22
C VAL A 431 2.08 14.63 2.62
N PHE A 432 3.35 14.28 2.82
CA PHE A 432 3.90 13.96 4.14
C PHE A 432 4.14 15.22 4.96
N ALA A 433 4.75 16.21 4.32
CA ALA A 433 5.10 17.50 4.87
C ALA A 433 4.77 18.62 3.88
N PRO A 434 3.49 18.93 3.61
CA PRO A 434 3.09 20.07 2.80
C PRO A 434 3.57 21.39 3.41
N LEU A 435 3.53 22.48 2.63
CA LEU A 435 3.82 23.81 3.18
C LEU A 435 2.77 24.15 4.24
N LYS A 436 3.22 24.81 5.30
CA LYS A 436 2.33 25.19 6.41
C LYS A 436 1.23 26.15 5.95
N GLU A 437 1.57 27.08 5.07
CA GLU A 437 0.65 28.04 4.44
C GLU A 437 -0.46 27.32 3.66
N GLU A 438 -0.17 26.22 2.96
CA GLU A 438 -1.20 25.42 2.27
C GLU A 438 -2.20 24.80 3.25
N ILE A 439 -1.72 24.32 4.40
CA ILE A 439 -2.58 23.74 5.44
C ILE A 439 -3.40 24.80 6.16
N GLU A 440 -2.87 26.00 6.34
CA GLU A 440 -3.61 27.13 6.91
C GLU A 440 -4.69 27.62 5.93
N LEU A 441 -4.37 27.75 4.63
CA LEU A 441 -5.35 28.00 3.58
C LEU A 441 -6.47 26.95 3.57
N LEU A 442 -6.16 25.65 3.67
CA LEU A 442 -7.17 24.59 3.68
C LEU A 442 -8.05 24.63 4.94
N LYS A 443 -7.51 25.05 6.09
CA LYS A 443 -8.32 25.26 7.31
C LYS A 443 -9.27 26.44 7.17
N ASP A 444 -8.79 27.52 6.57
CA ASP A 444 -9.63 28.70 6.32
C ASP A 444 -10.69 28.38 5.27
N LEU A 445 -10.34 27.60 4.25
CA LEU A 445 -11.28 27.08 3.25
C LEU A 445 -12.36 26.23 3.91
N GLU A 446 -12.00 25.27 4.77
CA GLU A 446 -12.94 24.45 5.55
C GLU A 446 -13.93 25.27 6.41
N SER A 447 -13.58 26.51 6.78
CA SER A 447 -14.46 27.38 7.56
C SER A 447 -15.63 27.98 6.78
N ILE A 448 -15.60 27.92 5.45
CA ILE A 448 -16.67 28.41 4.58
C ILE A 448 -17.88 27.47 4.73
N PRO A 449 -19.08 27.92 5.14
CA PRO A 449 -20.18 26.99 5.44
C PRO A 449 -20.78 26.25 4.23
N THR A 450 -20.52 26.72 3.01
CA THR A 450 -21.08 26.14 1.78
C THR A 450 -20.07 25.23 1.10
N THR A 451 -20.49 24.01 0.74
CA THR A 451 -19.70 23.16 -0.16
C THR A 451 -19.58 23.84 -1.52
N GLU A 452 -18.36 23.95 -2.01
CA GLU A 452 -18.04 24.56 -3.31
C GLU A 452 -17.29 23.54 -4.17
N THR A 453 -17.45 23.62 -5.49
CA THR A 453 -16.62 22.90 -6.46
C THR A 453 -15.55 23.85 -6.98
N ILE A 454 -14.31 23.59 -6.59
CA ILE A 454 -13.19 24.51 -6.76
C ILE A 454 -12.36 24.16 -8.00
N ILE A 455 -12.12 25.16 -8.85
CA ILE A 455 -11.13 25.12 -9.93
C ILE A 455 -9.92 26.00 -9.59
N GLU A 456 -8.71 25.51 -9.86
CA GLU A 456 -7.46 26.24 -9.62
C GLU A 456 -7.03 27.04 -10.87
N HIS A 457 -6.72 28.33 -10.72
CA HIS A 457 -6.37 29.24 -11.82
C HIS A 457 -4.87 29.62 -11.89
N SER A 458 -4.02 28.97 -11.08
CA SER A 458 -2.59 29.25 -10.79
C SER A 458 -2.38 29.80 -9.39
N LEU A 459 -1.52 29.11 -8.65
CA LEU A 459 -1.12 29.47 -7.29
C LEU A 459 0.39 29.57 -7.22
N ARG A 460 0.88 30.70 -6.71
CA ARG A 460 2.27 30.86 -6.25
C ARG A 460 2.53 29.98 -5.04
N VAL A 461 1.53 29.81 -4.19
CA VAL A 461 1.58 28.92 -3.03
C VAL A 461 1.40 27.47 -3.48
N GLY A 462 2.36 26.61 -3.18
CA GLY A 462 2.13 25.17 -3.13
C GLY A 462 2.49 24.32 -4.35
N GLY A 463 2.85 24.92 -5.49
CA GLY A 463 3.32 24.17 -6.66
C GLY A 463 2.35 23.06 -7.12
N GLY A 464 1.04 23.26 -6.98
CA GLY A 464 -0.02 22.34 -7.44
C GLY A 464 -0.47 21.24 -6.47
N ASN A 465 -0.20 21.37 -5.16
CA ASN A 465 -0.55 20.33 -4.17
C ASN A 465 -1.82 20.61 -3.36
N VAL A 466 -2.22 21.88 -3.21
CA VAL A 466 -3.40 22.28 -2.42
C VAL A 466 -4.65 21.54 -2.89
N THR A 467 -4.89 21.51 -4.20
CA THR A 467 -6.07 20.87 -4.81
C THR A 467 -6.20 19.40 -4.47
N ARG A 468 -5.09 18.67 -4.31
CA ARG A 468 -5.09 17.24 -3.95
C ARG A 468 -5.59 16.99 -2.53
N LEU A 469 -5.41 17.97 -1.65
CA LEU A 469 -5.77 17.90 -0.24
C LEU A 469 -7.14 18.51 0.06
N ILE A 470 -7.77 19.22 -0.89
CA ILE A 470 -9.11 19.79 -0.74
C ILE A 470 -10.13 18.72 -0.28
N PRO A 471 -10.30 17.56 -0.97
CA PRO A 471 -11.27 16.55 -0.54
C PRO A 471 -10.88 15.80 0.74
N VAL A 472 -9.65 15.99 1.22
CA VAL A 472 -9.10 15.27 2.38
C VAL A 472 -9.30 16.08 3.64
N LEU A 473 -9.03 17.38 3.56
CA LEU A 473 -9.00 18.30 4.70
C LEU A 473 -10.20 19.22 4.76
N THR A 474 -11.04 19.25 3.73
CA THR A 474 -12.21 20.13 3.67
C THR A 474 -13.45 19.40 3.15
N HIS A 475 -14.63 19.99 3.37
CA HIS A 475 -15.91 19.56 2.80
C HIS A 475 -16.14 20.04 1.36
N HIS A 476 -15.16 20.72 0.74
CA HIS A 476 -15.23 21.18 -0.64
C HIS A 476 -14.75 20.12 -1.62
N ARG A 477 -15.11 20.31 -2.89
CA ARG A 477 -14.69 19.45 -4.00
C ARG A 477 -13.68 20.18 -4.87
N ALA A 478 -12.86 19.43 -5.59
CA ALA A 478 -11.99 19.99 -6.62
C ALA A 478 -12.39 19.42 -7.99
N VAL A 479 -12.29 20.24 -9.04
CA VAL A 479 -12.49 19.78 -10.42
C VAL A 479 -11.50 18.67 -10.75
N TYR A 480 -10.23 18.85 -10.42
CA TYR A 480 -9.19 17.85 -10.58
C TYR A 480 -8.28 17.85 -9.35
N ALA A 481 -8.27 16.73 -8.61
CA ALA A 481 -7.48 16.59 -7.38
C ALA A 481 -6.58 15.35 -7.36
N HIS A 482 -6.87 14.34 -8.16
CA HIS A 482 -6.11 13.09 -8.15
C HIS A 482 -6.15 12.36 -9.48
N LEU A 483 -4.99 12.02 -10.05
CA LEU A 483 -4.86 11.34 -11.34
C LEU A 483 -5.66 10.03 -11.40
N PHE A 484 -5.72 9.33 -10.28
CA PHE A 484 -6.24 7.98 -10.20
C PHE A 484 -7.68 7.90 -9.67
N ASN A 485 -8.15 8.91 -8.95
CA ASN A 485 -9.45 8.86 -8.26
C ASN A 485 -10.45 9.90 -8.75
N THR A 486 -9.98 10.95 -9.43
CA THR A 486 -10.88 11.89 -10.11
C THR A 486 -11.54 11.16 -11.29
N PRO A 487 -12.89 11.13 -11.37
CA PRO A 487 -13.55 10.63 -12.57
C PRO A 487 -13.15 11.48 -13.77
N TYR A 488 -12.80 10.83 -14.88
CA TYR A 488 -12.35 11.44 -16.12
C TYR A 488 -11.10 12.31 -15.94
N ALA A 489 -10.13 11.81 -15.16
CA ALA A 489 -8.96 12.53 -14.70
C ALA A 489 -8.19 13.26 -15.82
N GLU A 490 -7.89 12.58 -16.93
CA GLU A 490 -7.18 13.17 -18.07
C GLU A 490 -7.96 14.35 -18.69
N GLN A 491 -9.26 14.17 -18.90
CA GLN A 491 -10.13 15.20 -19.47
C GLN A 491 -10.21 16.42 -18.54
N LYS A 492 -10.37 16.19 -17.24
CA LYS A 492 -10.41 17.27 -16.25
C LYS A 492 -9.05 17.95 -16.08
N GLN A 493 -7.95 17.23 -16.21
CA GLN A 493 -6.61 17.81 -16.21
C GLN A 493 -6.43 18.77 -17.40
N VAL A 494 -6.90 18.38 -18.59
CA VAL A 494 -6.91 19.26 -19.77
C VAL A 494 -7.79 20.48 -19.54
N LEU A 495 -9.02 20.31 -19.04
CA LEU A 495 -9.93 21.43 -18.75
C LEU A 495 -9.34 22.43 -17.75
N VAL A 496 -8.68 21.94 -16.70
CA VAL A 496 -7.98 22.81 -15.74
C VAL A 496 -6.78 23.51 -16.39
N GLY A 497 -6.00 22.81 -17.22
CA GLY A 497 -4.90 23.41 -17.98
C GLY A 497 -5.36 24.51 -18.95
N ASP A 498 -6.45 24.26 -19.69
CA ASP A 498 -7.09 25.21 -20.59
C ASP A 498 -7.63 26.42 -19.79
N PHE A 499 -8.19 26.18 -18.61
CA PHE A 499 -8.68 27.26 -17.75
C PHE A 499 -7.55 28.13 -17.23
N ILE A 500 -6.41 27.57 -16.82
CA ILE A 500 -5.23 28.32 -16.38
C ILE A 500 -4.66 29.18 -17.52
N THR A 501 -4.67 28.68 -18.76
CA THR A 501 -4.06 29.37 -19.91
C THR A 501 -5.00 30.36 -20.59
N SER A 502 -6.30 30.09 -20.60
CA SER A 502 -7.31 30.91 -21.28
C SER A 502 -8.68 30.79 -20.58
N PRO A 503 -8.86 31.48 -19.44
CA PRO A 503 -10.09 31.42 -18.65
C PRO A 503 -11.29 31.82 -19.50
N SER A 504 -12.38 31.05 -19.42
CA SER A 504 -13.61 31.38 -20.11
C SER A 504 -14.84 30.89 -19.34
N LYS A 505 -15.97 31.59 -19.52
CA LYS A 505 -17.27 31.18 -18.94
C LYS A 505 -17.65 29.76 -19.33
N LYS A 506 -17.31 29.37 -20.56
CA LYS A 506 -17.54 28.01 -21.08
C LYS A 506 -16.83 26.96 -20.22
N LEU A 507 -15.57 27.19 -19.85
CA LEU A 507 -14.79 26.24 -19.03
C LEU A 507 -15.32 26.16 -17.59
N VAL A 508 -15.75 27.27 -17.00
CA VAL A 508 -16.40 27.27 -15.67
C VAL A 508 -17.66 26.40 -15.70
N LYS A 509 -18.47 26.55 -16.75
CA LYS A 509 -19.68 25.75 -16.97
C LYS A 509 -19.39 24.26 -17.18
N GLU A 510 -18.43 23.94 -18.06
CA GLU A 510 -18.05 22.55 -18.39
C GLU A 510 -17.48 21.80 -17.17
N THR A 511 -16.79 22.52 -16.28
CA THR A 511 -16.25 21.95 -15.05
C THR A 511 -17.22 21.98 -13.88
N SER A 512 -18.37 22.64 -14.03
CA SER A 512 -19.35 22.88 -12.95
C SER A 512 -18.69 23.50 -11.70
N ALA A 513 -17.67 24.34 -11.90
CA ALA A 513 -17.00 25.03 -10.81
C ALA A 513 -17.90 26.14 -10.25
N THR A 514 -17.99 26.23 -8.92
CA THR A 514 -18.74 27.27 -8.19
C THR A 514 -17.82 28.23 -7.46
N ALA A 515 -16.51 27.91 -7.39
CA ALA A 515 -15.49 28.79 -6.87
C ALA A 515 -14.17 28.63 -7.63
N ILE A 516 -13.41 29.71 -7.69
CA ILE A 516 -12.07 29.78 -8.29
C ILE A 516 -11.06 30.07 -7.19
N LEU A 517 -10.06 29.21 -7.07
CA LEU A 517 -8.90 29.40 -6.18
C LEU A 517 -7.76 30.01 -7.00
N VAL A 518 -7.33 31.21 -6.61
CA VAL A 518 -6.44 32.05 -7.44
C VAL A 518 -5.58 33.00 -6.60
N ASP A 519 -4.42 33.39 -7.10
CA ASP A 519 -3.66 34.51 -6.54
C ASP A 519 -4.36 35.86 -6.78
N ARG A 520 -4.32 36.74 -5.79
CA ARG A 520 -4.98 38.05 -5.79
C ARG A 520 -4.59 38.92 -6.99
N ASP A 521 -3.35 38.81 -7.45
CA ASP A 521 -2.85 39.59 -8.58
C ASP A 521 -3.39 39.11 -9.95
N GLN A 522 -3.92 37.89 -10.04
CA GLN A 522 -4.60 37.36 -11.23
C GLN A 522 -6.10 37.68 -11.24
N LEU A 523 -6.67 38.17 -10.14
CA LEU A 523 -8.10 38.52 -10.08
C LEU A 523 -8.54 39.53 -11.15
N PRO A 524 -7.79 40.61 -11.46
CA PRO A 524 -8.17 41.55 -12.52
C PRO A 524 -8.28 40.88 -13.90
N LEU A 525 -7.33 39.99 -14.22
CA LEU A 525 -7.36 39.21 -15.47
C LEU A 525 -8.58 38.28 -15.52
N LEU A 526 -8.89 37.59 -14.42
CA LEU A 526 -10.09 36.76 -14.34
C LEU A 526 -11.36 37.58 -14.54
N LYS A 527 -11.47 38.75 -13.91
CA LYS A 527 -12.62 39.65 -14.09
C LYS A 527 -12.75 40.15 -15.52
N GLU A 528 -11.63 40.43 -16.19
CA GLU A 528 -11.63 40.79 -17.62
C GLU A 528 -12.15 39.65 -18.50
N LYS A 529 -11.69 38.41 -18.26
CA LYS A 529 -12.02 37.23 -19.09
C LYS A 529 -13.40 36.65 -18.82
N LEU A 530 -13.82 36.65 -17.56
CA LEU A 530 -15.05 36.01 -17.09
C LEU A 530 -16.18 37.03 -16.82
N GLY A 531 -15.90 38.34 -16.76
CA GLY A 531 -16.90 39.38 -16.53
C GLY A 531 -17.74 39.11 -15.28
N ASP A 532 -19.06 39.21 -15.42
CA ASP A 532 -20.02 39.00 -14.33
C ASP A 532 -20.05 37.58 -13.76
N SER A 533 -19.39 36.61 -14.40
CA SER A 533 -19.26 35.26 -13.84
C SER A 533 -18.27 35.19 -12.67
N VAL A 534 -17.51 36.25 -12.39
CA VAL A 534 -16.67 36.38 -11.18
C VAL A 534 -17.46 37.12 -10.11
N GLY A 535 -17.92 36.38 -9.10
CA GLY A 535 -18.67 36.90 -7.98
C GLY A 535 -17.80 37.52 -6.89
N SER A 536 -18.33 37.49 -5.66
CA SER A 536 -17.65 38.00 -4.48
C SER A 536 -16.48 37.10 -4.05
N VAL A 537 -15.44 37.72 -3.51
CA VAL A 537 -14.40 37.01 -2.75
C VAL A 537 -15.05 36.43 -1.49
N ILE A 538 -14.93 35.11 -1.31
CA ILE A 538 -15.49 34.39 -0.16
C ILE A 538 -14.42 33.97 0.86
N LEU A 539 -13.15 33.99 0.46
CA LEU A 539 -12.01 33.78 1.34
C LEU A 539 -10.80 34.58 0.87
N GLU A 540 -10.07 35.15 1.83
CA GLU A 540 -8.75 35.75 1.63
C GLU A 540 -7.74 35.13 2.60
N HIS A 541 -6.66 34.57 2.07
CA HIS A 541 -5.56 33.98 2.85
C HIS A 541 -4.23 34.44 2.25
N GLY A 542 -3.63 35.48 2.83
CA GLY A 542 -2.45 36.13 2.27
C GLY A 542 -2.71 36.65 0.86
N ASP A 543 -1.89 36.20 -0.11
CA ASP A 543 -2.06 36.52 -1.52
C ASP A 543 -3.00 35.56 -2.25
N THR A 544 -3.44 34.47 -1.64
CA THR A 544 -4.42 33.55 -2.24
C THR A 544 -5.84 33.96 -1.85
N ILE A 545 -6.75 33.92 -2.83
CA ILE A 545 -8.18 34.21 -2.62
C ILE A 545 -9.04 33.11 -3.23
N VAL A 546 -10.25 32.96 -2.68
CA VAL A 546 -11.31 32.13 -3.27
C VAL A 546 -12.45 33.04 -3.68
N VAL A 547 -12.86 32.96 -4.94
CA VAL A 547 -13.89 33.82 -5.51
C VAL A 547 -15.03 32.96 -6.02
N LYS A 548 -16.26 33.31 -5.68
CA LYS A 548 -17.43 32.63 -6.25
C LYS A 548 -17.47 32.81 -7.76
N CYS A 549 -17.94 31.80 -8.46
CA CYS A 549 -18.30 31.91 -9.85
C CYS A 549 -19.65 31.27 -10.13
N ASP A 550 -20.38 31.84 -11.09
CA ASP A 550 -21.65 31.29 -11.55
C ASP A 550 -21.39 30.40 -12.78
N PRO A 551 -21.59 29.07 -12.67
CA PRO A 551 -21.39 28.11 -13.77
C PRO A 551 -22.42 28.23 -14.91
#